data_AF-A0A3B9EQ49-F1
#
_entry.id   AF-A0A3B9EQ49-F1
#
_cell.length_a   1.000
_cell.length_b   1.000
_cell.length_c   1.000
_cell.angle_alpha   90.00
_cell.angle_beta   90.00
_cell.angle_gamma   90.00
#
_symmetry.space_group_name_H-M   'P 1'
#
loop_
_entity.id
_entity.type
_entity.pdbx_description
1 polymer ?
#
loop_
_entity_poly.entity_id
_entity_poly.type
_entity_poly.pdbx_seq_one_letter_code
_entity_poly.pdbx_strand_id
1 'polypeptide(L)'
;MNPLQAIGRVFLGFLGTTGRLTLFALNAVRHCFLPPYYPRIMVRQMIEIGYYSLPVVGLTAIFAGMVLALQSYTGFARFSAEGAIANVVVLSITRELAPVLGGLMIAGRVGASMAAEIGTMRVTEQIDALTTLSTNAMKYLVVP
;
A
#
# COMPACT_ATOMS: atom_id res chain seq x y z
N MET A 1 -11.12 -16.90 -35.99
CA MET A 1 -10.02 -16.40 -35.14
C MET A 1 -9.42 -17.59 -34.41
N ASN A 2 -8.15 -17.93 -34.65
CA ASN A 2 -7.56 -19.11 -34.02
C ASN A 2 -7.37 -18.85 -32.52
N PRO A 3 -7.79 -19.77 -31.63
CA PRO A 3 -7.72 -19.57 -30.18
C PRO A 3 -6.27 -19.35 -29.70
N LEU A 4 -5.30 -20.01 -30.34
CA LEU A 4 -3.87 -19.79 -30.09
C LEU A 4 -3.40 -18.35 -30.35
N GLN A 5 -3.95 -17.67 -31.36
CA GLN A 5 -3.58 -16.30 -31.69
C GLN A 5 -4.10 -15.31 -30.63
N ALA A 6 -5.29 -15.58 -30.07
CA ALA A 6 -5.85 -14.77 -28.98
C ALA A 6 -5.01 -14.91 -27.71
N ILE A 7 -4.64 -16.14 -27.34
CA ILE A 7 -3.79 -16.43 -26.18
C ILE A 7 -2.42 -15.76 -26.34
N GLY A 8 -1.79 -15.90 -27.52
CA GLY A 8 -0.50 -15.26 -27.80
C GLY A 8 -0.55 -13.73 -27.66
N ARG A 9 -1.60 -13.08 -28.17
CA ARG A 9 -1.77 -11.62 -28.05
C ARG A 9 -1.92 -11.17 -26.60
N VAL A 10 -2.72 -11.88 -25.80
CA VAL A 10 -2.93 -11.55 -24.38
C VAL A 10 -1.64 -11.74 -23.60
N PHE A 11 -0.94 -12.85 -23.80
CA PHE A 11 0.29 -13.17 -23.09
C PHE A 11 1.42 -12.17 -23.40
N LEU A 12 1.62 -11.83 -24.68
CA LEU A 12 2.59 -10.81 -25.07
C LEU A 12 2.21 -9.42 -24.57
N GLY A 13 0.91 -9.08 -24.56
CA GLY A 13 0.41 -7.84 -23.97
C GLY A 13 0.65 -7.75 -22.46
N PHE A 14 0.46 -8.86 -21.75
CA PHE A 14 0.76 -8.97 -20.32
C PHE A 14 2.27 -8.76 -20.06
N LEU A 15 3.14 -9.47 -20.78
CA LEU A 15 4.59 -9.31 -20.67
C LEU A 15 5.04 -7.88 -20.97
N GLY A 16 4.51 -7.25 -22.02
CA GLY A 16 4.83 -5.87 -22.37
C GLY A 16 4.35 -4.85 -21.32
N THR A 17 3.24 -5.12 -20.64
CA THR A 17 2.73 -4.24 -19.58
C THR A 17 3.51 -4.41 -18.29
N THR A 18 3.80 -5.65 -17.90
CA THR A 18 4.67 -5.95 -16.77
C THR A 18 6.06 -5.33 -16.97
N GLY A 19 6.65 -5.46 -18.17
CA GLY A 19 7.95 -4.86 -18.47
C GLY A 19 7.96 -3.34 -18.35
N ARG A 20 6.90 -2.66 -18.83
CA ARG A 20 6.76 -1.19 -18.66
C ARG A 20 6.63 -0.78 -17.20
N LEU A 21 5.84 -1.52 -16.41
CA LEU A 21 5.69 -1.28 -14.97
C LEU A 21 7.01 -1.52 -14.21
N THR A 22 7.74 -2.58 -14.54
CA THR A 22 9.05 -2.86 -13.94
C THR A 22 10.05 -1.76 -14.26
N LEU A 23 10.13 -1.30 -15.51
CA LEU A 23 11.01 -0.19 -15.89
C LEU A 23 10.62 1.12 -15.20
N PHE A 24 9.32 1.42 -15.08
CA PHE A 24 8.83 2.57 -14.33
C PHE A 24 9.25 2.50 -12.86
N ALA A 25 9.05 1.35 -12.21
CA ALA A 25 9.42 1.13 -10.81
C ALA A 25 10.94 1.26 -10.60
N LEU A 26 11.76 0.65 -11.47
CA LEU A 26 13.22 0.79 -11.42
C LEU A 26 13.66 2.25 -11.60
N ASN A 27 13.00 2.98 -12.49
CA ASN A 27 13.30 4.39 -12.70
C ASN A 27 12.92 5.24 -11.47
N ALA A 28 11.77 4.97 -10.84
CA ALA A 28 11.35 5.62 -9.60
C ALA A 28 12.36 5.35 -8.47
N VAL A 29 12.73 4.08 -8.25
CA VAL A 29 13.74 3.68 -7.25
C VAL A 29 15.07 4.38 -7.51
N ARG A 30 15.52 4.45 -8.76
CA ARG A 30 16.72 5.22 -9.12
C ARG A 30 16.59 6.70 -8.71
N HIS A 31 15.45 7.33 -9.01
CA HIS A 31 15.22 8.74 -8.66
C HIS A 31 15.14 9.00 -7.16
N CYS A 32 14.82 8.00 -6.33
CA CYS A 32 14.92 8.11 -4.86
C CYS A 32 16.35 8.38 -4.37
N PHE A 33 17.37 7.95 -5.11
CA PHE A 33 18.78 8.13 -4.73
C PHE A 33 19.47 9.29 -5.44
N LEU A 34 18.83 9.95 -6.43
CA LEU A 34 19.45 11.04 -7.18
C LEU A 34 18.89 12.41 -6.75
N PRO A 35 19.75 13.41 -6.46
CA PRO A 35 19.31 14.79 -6.19
C PRO A 35 18.69 15.44 -7.45
N PRO A 36 17.77 16.42 -7.33
CA PRO A 36 17.33 17.12 -6.12
C PRO A 36 16.25 16.36 -5.33
N TYR A 37 16.22 16.56 -4.01
CA TYR A 37 15.21 16.03 -3.09
C TYR A 37 14.24 17.13 -2.64
N TYR A 38 12.97 16.75 -2.41
CA TYR A 38 11.91 17.66 -1.95
C TYR A 38 11.43 17.28 -0.54
N PRO A 39 12.21 17.58 0.53
CA PRO A 39 11.93 17.11 1.88
C PRO A 39 10.59 17.59 2.43
N ARG A 40 10.15 18.79 2.04
CA ARG A 40 8.83 19.34 2.43
C ARG A 40 7.67 18.48 1.92
N ILE A 41 7.79 17.96 0.69
CA ILE A 41 6.77 17.11 0.07
C ILE A 41 6.81 15.72 0.71
N MET A 42 8.02 15.20 0.94
CA MET A 42 8.20 13.91 1.62
C MET A 42 7.57 13.91 3.02
N VAL A 43 7.80 14.94 3.83
CA VAL A 43 7.17 15.05 5.17
C VAL A 43 5.65 15.15 5.06
N ARG A 44 5.13 15.89 4.06
CA ARG A 44 3.69 15.97 3.82
C ARG A 44 3.13 14.58 3.49
N GLN A 45 3.77 13.83 2.59
CA GLN A 45 3.35 12.47 2.24
C GLN A 45 3.46 11.51 3.43
N MET A 46 4.49 11.62 4.26
CA MET A 46 4.58 10.82 5.50
C MET A 46 3.41 11.08 6.46
N ILE A 47 2.99 12.33 6.63
CA ILE A 47 1.82 12.67 7.45
C ILE A 47 0.55 12.12 6.79
N GLU A 48 0.42 12.27 5.47
CA GLU A 48 -0.77 11.88 4.74
C GLU A 48 -1.00 10.37 4.73
N ILE A 49 0.05 9.62 4.44
CA ILE A 49 0.07 8.16 4.41
C ILE A 49 0.02 7.60 5.83
N GLY A 50 0.85 8.13 6.74
CA GLY A 50 1.01 7.59 8.10
C GLY A 50 -0.09 8.05 9.04
N TYR A 51 -0.08 9.34 9.39
CA TYR A 51 -0.93 9.89 10.45
C TYR A 51 -2.42 9.77 10.11
N TYR A 52 -2.84 10.14 8.90
CA TYR A 52 -4.26 10.05 8.56
C TYR A 52 -4.74 8.60 8.41
N SER A 53 -3.86 7.61 8.26
CA SER A 53 -4.21 6.18 8.25
C SER A 53 -4.37 5.55 9.63
N LEU A 54 -3.83 6.16 10.68
CA LEU A 54 -3.90 5.64 12.04
C LEU A 54 -5.33 5.35 12.53
N PRO A 55 -6.36 6.20 12.30
CA PRO A 55 -7.70 5.91 12.80
C PRO A 55 -8.29 4.63 12.21
N VAL A 56 -8.11 4.41 10.91
CA VAL A 56 -8.65 3.22 10.22
C VAL A 56 -7.92 1.97 10.67
N VAL A 57 -6.58 1.99 10.68
CA VAL A 57 -5.78 0.84 11.11
C VAL A 57 -6.02 0.54 12.59
N GLY A 58 -6.05 1.56 13.45
CA GLY A 58 -6.29 1.43 14.89
C GLY A 58 -7.66 0.86 15.22
N LEU A 59 -8.73 1.35 14.57
CA LEU A 59 -10.07 0.82 14.75
C LEU A 59 -10.16 -0.66 14.35
N THR A 60 -9.54 -1.01 13.21
CA THR A 60 -9.50 -2.39 12.73
C THR A 60 -8.74 -3.31 13.69
N ALA A 61 -7.58 -2.86 14.20
CA ALA A 61 -6.77 -3.61 15.15
C ALA A 61 -7.49 -3.83 16.49
N ILE A 62 -8.20 -2.81 17.00
CA ILE A 62 -8.99 -2.92 18.23
C ILE A 62 -10.10 -3.95 18.07
N PHE A 63 -10.91 -3.87 17.00
CA PHE A 63 -11.99 -4.84 16.78
C PHE A 63 -11.47 -6.26 16.55
N ALA A 64 -10.43 -6.43 15.73
CA ALA A 64 -9.82 -7.73 15.50
C ALA A 64 -9.25 -8.33 16.80
N GLY A 65 -8.60 -7.51 17.63
CA GLY A 65 -8.09 -7.92 18.94
C GLY A 65 -9.20 -8.35 19.90
N MET A 66 -10.29 -7.59 19.99
CA MET A 66 -11.44 -7.94 20.83
C MET A 66 -12.08 -9.27 20.40
N VAL A 67 -12.28 -9.47 19.09
CA VAL A 67 -12.82 -10.72 18.55
C VAL A 67 -11.92 -11.91 18.89
N LEU A 68 -10.61 -11.76 18.70
CA LEU A 68 -9.65 -12.83 18.96
C LEU A 68 -9.54 -13.16 20.45
N ALA A 69 -9.59 -12.16 21.33
CA ALA A 69 -9.60 -12.37 22.77
C ALA A 69 -10.86 -13.15 23.22
N LEU A 70 -12.04 -12.75 22.74
CA LEU A 70 -13.30 -13.41 23.06
C LEU A 70 -13.31 -14.87 22.55
N GLN A 71 -12.87 -15.09 21.31
CA GLN A 71 -12.82 -16.42 20.73
C GLN A 71 -11.81 -17.33 21.44
N SER A 72 -10.65 -16.78 21.79
CA SER A 72 -9.63 -17.50 22.58
C SER A 72 -10.18 -17.91 23.94
N TYR A 73 -10.88 -17.02 24.65
CA TYR A 73 -11.50 -17.36 25.94
C TYR A 73 -12.43 -18.57 25.83
N THR A 74 -13.35 -18.58 24.87
CA THR A 74 -14.27 -19.71 24.68
C THR A 74 -13.57 -21.03 24.34
N GLY A 75 -12.40 -20.98 23.70
CA GLY A 75 -11.58 -22.16 23.39
C GLY A 75 -10.81 -22.68 24.62
N PHE A 76 -10.11 -21.80 25.32
CA PHE A 76 -9.22 -22.17 26.44
C PHE A 76 -9.95 -22.43 27.76
N ALA A 77 -11.12 -21.82 27.99
CA ALA A 77 -11.94 -22.06 29.17
C ALA A 77 -12.36 -23.54 29.30
N ARG A 78 -12.51 -24.26 28.18
CA ARG A 78 -12.82 -25.70 28.17
C ARG A 78 -11.69 -26.59 28.71
N PHE A 79 -10.46 -26.07 28.71
CA PHE A 79 -9.26 -26.77 29.17
C PHE A 79 -8.70 -26.18 30.47
N SER A 80 -9.45 -25.30 31.14
CA SER A 80 -9.01 -24.57 32.34
C SER A 80 -7.67 -23.82 32.15
N ALA A 81 -7.38 -23.39 30.92
CA ALA A 81 -6.10 -22.79 30.51
C ALA A 81 -6.21 -21.28 30.27
N GLU A 82 -6.99 -20.58 31.11
CA GLU A 82 -7.33 -19.17 30.93
C GLU A 82 -6.09 -18.24 31.01
N GLY A 83 -5.08 -18.62 31.80
CA GLY A 83 -3.82 -17.86 31.90
C GLY A 83 -3.01 -17.79 30.59
N ALA A 84 -3.25 -18.69 29.63
CA ALA A 84 -2.56 -18.71 28.35
C ALA A 84 -3.15 -17.73 27.32
N ILE A 85 -4.37 -17.22 27.56
CA ILE A 85 -5.13 -16.41 26.58
C ILE A 85 -4.35 -15.14 26.21
N ALA A 86 -3.81 -14.43 27.19
CA ALA A 86 -3.07 -13.19 26.95
C ALA A 86 -1.85 -13.42 26.05
N ASN A 87 -1.09 -14.50 26.28
CA ASN A 87 0.07 -14.85 25.46
C ASN A 87 -0.32 -15.18 24.02
N VAL A 88 -1.41 -15.95 23.84
CA VAL A 88 -1.91 -16.31 22.51
C VAL A 88 -2.36 -15.07 21.74
N VAL A 89 -3.08 -14.16 22.40
CA VAL A 89 -3.56 -12.92 21.79
C VAL A 89 -2.39 -12.04 21.36
N VAL A 90 -1.43 -11.80 22.25
CA VAL A 90 -0.26 -10.96 21.96
C VAL A 90 0.57 -11.54 20.82
N LEU A 91 0.87 -12.84 20.83
CA LEU A 91 1.65 -13.49 19.77
C LEU A 91 0.94 -13.46 18.42
N SER A 92 -0.36 -13.78 18.40
CA SER A 92 -1.15 -13.82 17.16
C SER A 92 -1.32 -12.44 16.54
N ILE A 93 -1.57 -11.41 17.36
CA ILE A 93 -1.69 -10.03 16.89
C ILE A 93 -0.34 -9.54 16.35
N THR A 94 0.74 -9.68 17.12
CA THR A 94 2.02 -9.05 16.77
C THR A 94 2.73 -9.73 15.60
N ARG A 95 2.64 -11.06 15.47
CA ARG A 95 3.36 -11.80 14.41
C ARG A 95 2.59 -11.91 13.11
N GLU A 96 1.27 -12.07 13.18
CA GLU A 96 0.47 -12.44 12.01
C GLU A 96 -0.49 -11.31 11.63
N LEU A 97 -1.42 -10.98 12.53
CA LEU A 97 -2.58 -10.17 12.15
C LEU A 97 -2.24 -8.69 11.99
N ALA A 98 -1.42 -8.10 12.85
CA ALA A 98 -1.10 -6.68 12.75
C ALA A 98 -0.35 -6.32 11.45
N PRO A 99 0.71 -7.07 11.03
CA PRO A 99 1.36 -6.82 9.74
C PRO A 99 0.42 -7.00 8.55
N VAL A 100 -0.39 -8.07 8.55
CA VAL A 100 -1.30 -8.40 7.43
C VAL A 100 -2.42 -7.37 7.33
N LEU A 101 -3.14 -7.12 8.42
CA LEU A 101 -4.26 -6.17 8.44
C LEU A 101 -3.78 -4.75 8.20
N GLY A 102 -2.67 -4.34 8.83
CA GLY A 102 -2.08 -3.02 8.62
C GLY A 102 -1.67 -2.79 7.17
N GLY A 103 -0.94 -3.74 6.58
CA GLY A 103 -0.50 -3.67 5.19
C GLY A 103 -1.68 -3.63 4.21
N LEU A 104 -2.66 -4.51 4.38
CA LEU A 104 -3.85 -4.55 3.53
C LEU A 104 -4.64 -3.24 3.60
N MET A 105 -4.84 -2.70 4.80
CA MET A 105 -5.67 -1.51 5.00
C MET A 105 -5.00 -0.24 4.46
N ILE A 106 -3.67 -0.12 4.64
CA ILE A 106 -2.88 0.97 4.06
C ILE A 106 -2.88 0.86 2.52
N ALA A 107 -2.62 -0.33 1.97
CA ALA A 107 -2.59 -0.54 0.53
C ALA A 107 -3.93 -0.17 -0.14
N GLY A 108 -5.06 -0.55 0.47
CA GLY A 108 -6.39 -0.21 -0.04
C GLY A 108 -6.67 1.29 -0.01
N ARG A 109 -6.57 1.92 1.16
CA ARG A 109 -6.94 3.33 1.36
C ARG A 109 -5.96 4.29 0.67
N VAL A 110 -4.66 4.11 0.89
CA VAL A 110 -3.62 5.00 0.36
C VAL A 110 -3.42 4.75 -1.13
N GLY A 111 -3.38 3.49 -1.56
CA GLY A 111 -3.18 3.14 -2.98
C GLY A 111 -4.30 3.68 -3.87
N ALA A 112 -5.57 3.55 -3.45
CA ALA A 112 -6.70 4.12 -4.18
C ALA A 112 -6.65 5.65 -4.23
N SER A 113 -6.31 6.30 -3.10
CA SER A 113 -6.17 7.76 -3.02
C SER A 113 -5.09 8.28 -3.96
N MET A 114 -3.90 7.68 -3.95
CA MET A 114 -2.78 8.05 -4.83
C MET A 114 -3.12 7.84 -6.31
N ALA A 115 -3.75 6.71 -6.64
CA ALA A 115 -4.18 6.44 -8.01
C ALA A 115 -5.20 7.47 -8.51
N ALA A 116 -6.16 7.85 -7.65
CA ALA A 116 -7.15 8.88 -7.96
C ALA A 116 -6.49 10.26 -8.14
N GLU A 117 -5.60 10.66 -7.22
CA GLU A 117 -4.91 11.94 -7.27
C GLU A 117 -4.05 12.08 -8.54
N ILE A 118 -3.19 11.09 -8.82
CA ILE A 118 -2.36 11.07 -10.04
C ILE A 118 -3.24 11.03 -11.30
N GLY A 119 -4.34 10.28 -11.26
CA GLY A 119 -5.33 10.23 -12.35
C GLY A 119 -5.94 11.60 -12.64
N THR A 120 -6.38 12.32 -11.60
CA THR A 120 -6.92 13.68 -11.74
C THR A 120 -5.85 14.65 -12.25
N MET A 121 -4.62 14.57 -11.76
CA MET A 121 -3.51 15.40 -12.26
C MET A 121 -3.19 15.13 -13.73
N ARG A 122 -3.37 13.88 -14.21
CA ARG A 122 -3.21 13.55 -15.62
C ARG A 122 -4.34 14.13 -16.47
N VAL A 123 -5.60 13.99 -16.03
CA VAL A 123 -6.77 14.50 -16.77
C VAL A 123 -6.79 16.03 -16.83
N THR A 124 -6.27 16.70 -15.81
CA THR A 124 -6.16 18.16 -15.74
C THR A 124 -4.86 18.72 -16.32
N GLU A 125 -4.08 17.87 -17.02
CA GLU A 125 -2.80 18.22 -17.66
C GLU A 125 -1.71 18.78 -16.71
N GLN A 126 -1.88 18.67 -15.40
CA GLN A 126 -0.91 19.17 -14.41
C GLN A 126 0.43 18.44 -14.51
N ILE A 127 0.41 17.14 -14.86
CA ILE A 127 1.65 16.36 -15.06
C ILE A 127 2.44 16.90 -16.26
N ASP A 128 1.75 17.22 -17.35
CA ASP A 128 2.39 17.76 -18.55
C ASP A 128 2.92 19.17 -18.29
N ALA A 129 2.16 20.00 -17.55
CA ALA A 129 2.59 21.33 -17.11
C ALA A 129 3.89 21.32 -16.30
N LEU A 130 4.10 20.33 -15.41
CA LEU A 130 5.36 20.18 -14.68
C LEU A 130 6.55 19.99 -15.63
N THR A 131 6.37 19.19 -16.69
CA THR A 131 7.43 18.94 -17.67
C THR A 131 7.77 20.18 -18.49
N THR A 132 6.78 21.00 -18.88
CA THR A 132 7.01 22.29 -19.56
C THR A 132 7.72 23.31 -18.67
N LEU A 133 7.46 23.28 -17.36
CA LEU A 133 8.15 24.11 -16.36
C LEU A 133 9.54 23.57 -15.98
N SER A 134 10.10 22.63 -16.74
CA SER A 134 11.41 21.98 -16.48
C SER A 134 11.51 21.30 -15.11
N THR A 135 10.36 20.93 -14.51
CA THR A 135 10.29 20.19 -13.26
C THR A 135 10.10 18.71 -13.55
N ASN A 136 10.95 17.86 -12.98
CA ASN A 136 10.86 16.42 -13.19
C ASN A 136 9.66 15.83 -12.42
N ALA A 137 8.61 15.44 -13.14
CA ALA A 137 7.39 14.87 -12.58
C ALA A 137 7.65 13.61 -11.73
N MET A 138 8.62 12.76 -12.10
CA MET A 138 9.00 11.58 -11.31
C MET A 138 9.49 11.97 -9.92
N LYS A 139 10.33 13.01 -9.82
CA LYS A 139 10.88 13.47 -8.53
C LYS A 139 9.89 14.22 -7.67
N TYR A 140 8.90 14.86 -8.30
CA TYR A 140 7.93 15.69 -7.60
C TYR A 140 6.70 14.89 -7.15
N LEU A 141 6.24 13.92 -7.95
CA LEU A 141 4.99 13.20 -7.72
C LEU A 141 5.16 11.74 -7.28
N VAL A 142 6.22 11.04 -7.71
CA VAL A 142 6.35 9.59 -7.52
C VAL A 142 7.33 9.21 -6.40
N VAL A 143 8.40 9.99 -6.26
CA VAL A 143 9.45 9.72 -5.24
C VAL A 143 9.03 10.08 -3.81
N PRO A 144 8.42 11.25 -3.54
CA PRO A 144 8.04 11.65 -2.18
C PRO A 144 6.88 10.80 -1.62
#